data_AF-A0A1G9BSU3-F1
#
_entry.id   AF-A0A1G9BSU3-F1
#
_cell.length_a   1.000
_cell.length_b   1.000
_cell.length_c   1.000
_cell.angle_alpha   90.00
_cell.angle_beta   90.00
_cell.angle_gamma   90.00
#
_symmetry.space_group_name_H-M   'P 1'
#
loop_
_entity.id
_entity.type
_entity.pdbx_description
1 polymer ?
#
loop_
_entity_poly.entity_id
_entity_poly.type
_entity_poly.pdbx_seq_one_letter_code
_entity_poly.pdbx_strand_id
1 'polypeptide(L)'
;MSFLKYHTSFLSLYLVEMAFVLMIYLFLNIHNTTDDRNHILIFITVILAQYVISHLINWKTRIRYIYILAPVTLIILMFTGDYFLSALLLSTLPVWRLEQLHYSTSDTLAPLAIIASLILLIIITMLSTSEVDSNLSAFNLIFVIAITGYFVTKIISLAMDSGYGFTSYLKVVSVFAAIFLAVSFFIGYIYKFIIFGLSYVVIFLLNAFVFLLRPIFAFLENVELDYPDDIFEEEETELDGYESPEEIVSSTNQILNIPFGPVVIAAVVIAVILFIYFYFKNRDIVTEEKTAGQKNTFADNTKTYKPENKKAPTDKVRRLYFDFEKWASSKGYGRYYDETIEQWFSRLSLEEYISISKLQYYQKMRYKDKVLSDEEFKLLKTYIKEFKDILSKKPD
;
A
#
# COMPACT_ATOMS: atom_id res chain seq x y z
N MET A 1 12.82 -5.52 15.96
CA MET A 1 11.94 -6.54 15.36
C MET A 1 12.83 -7.72 15.04
N SER A 2 12.47 -8.96 15.42
CA SER A 2 13.28 -10.12 15.02
C SER A 2 13.25 -10.27 13.49
N PHE A 3 14.34 -10.77 12.90
CA PHE A 3 14.46 -10.96 11.45
C PHE A 3 13.28 -11.76 10.88
N LEU A 4 12.89 -12.83 11.59
CA LEU A 4 11.73 -13.64 11.23
C LEU A 4 10.43 -12.82 11.24
N LYS A 5 10.20 -12.02 12.29
CA LYS A 5 9.00 -11.17 12.40
C LYS A 5 8.92 -10.17 11.26
N TYR A 6 10.05 -9.54 10.91
CA TYR A 6 10.13 -8.59 9.80
C TYR A 6 9.70 -9.24 8.48
N HIS A 7 10.32 -10.37 8.11
CA HIS A 7 10.00 -11.03 6.84
C HIS A 7 8.59 -11.61 6.80
N THR A 8 8.10 -12.18 7.90
CA THR A 8 6.73 -12.70 7.96
C THR A 8 5.70 -11.59 7.80
N SER A 9 5.89 -10.47 8.50
CA SER A 9 4.97 -9.33 8.40
C SER A 9 5.07 -8.65 7.04
N PHE A 10 6.28 -8.50 6.49
CA PHE A 10 6.47 -7.93 5.16
C PHE A 10 5.77 -8.76 4.09
N LEU A 11 6.07 -10.06 4.03
CA LEU A 11 5.56 -10.94 2.98
C LEU A 11 4.04 -11.01 3.05
N SER A 12 3.47 -11.16 4.25
CA SER A 12 2.04 -11.33 4.37
C SER A 12 1.26 -10.05 4.08
N LEU A 13 1.75 -8.88 4.52
CA LEU A 13 1.15 -7.59 4.14
C LEU A 13 1.19 -7.38 2.63
N TYR A 14 2.33 -7.69 2.01
CA TYR A 14 2.50 -7.61 0.56
C TYR A 14 1.52 -8.53 -0.17
N LEU A 15 1.42 -9.80 0.23
CA LEU A 15 0.51 -10.76 -0.41
C LEU A 15 -0.96 -10.37 -0.27
N VAL A 16 -1.38 -9.82 0.88
CA VAL A 16 -2.76 -9.33 1.07
C VAL A 16 -3.05 -8.17 0.10
N GLU A 17 -2.12 -7.25 -0.07
CA GLU A 17 -2.29 -6.13 -1.00
C GLU A 17 -2.28 -6.61 -2.46
N MET A 18 -1.45 -7.60 -2.79
CA MET A 18 -1.41 -8.21 -4.12
C MET A 18 -2.67 -9.03 -4.43
N ALA A 19 -3.44 -9.49 -3.43
CA ALA A 19 -4.72 -10.17 -3.69
C ALA A 19 -5.74 -9.25 -4.38
N PHE A 20 -5.77 -7.96 -4.01
CA PHE A 20 -6.58 -6.96 -4.72
C PHE A 20 -6.14 -6.80 -6.19
N VAL A 21 -4.82 -6.70 -6.39
CA VAL A 21 -4.21 -6.60 -7.72
C VAL A 21 -4.52 -7.84 -8.56
N LEU A 22 -4.51 -9.03 -7.94
CA LEU A 22 -4.87 -10.30 -8.58
C LEU A 22 -6.33 -10.32 -9.05
N MET A 23 -7.27 -9.76 -8.27
CA MET A 23 -8.66 -9.67 -8.71
C MET A 23 -8.80 -8.81 -9.98
N ILE A 24 -8.14 -7.65 -10.03
CA ILE A 24 -8.17 -6.80 -11.22
C ILE A 24 -7.49 -7.50 -12.40
N TYR A 25 -6.33 -8.10 -12.16
CA TYR A 25 -5.57 -8.83 -13.18
C TYR A 25 -6.39 -9.99 -13.77
N LEU A 26 -7.04 -10.80 -12.92
CA LEU A 26 -7.88 -11.91 -13.36
C LEU A 26 -9.07 -11.38 -14.16
N PHE A 27 -9.78 -10.38 -13.64
CA PHE A 27 -10.92 -9.77 -14.32
C PHE A 27 -10.57 -9.23 -15.72
N LEU A 28 -9.42 -8.57 -15.85
CA LEU A 28 -8.98 -8.04 -17.14
C LEU A 28 -8.60 -9.15 -18.13
N ASN A 29 -7.89 -10.18 -17.71
CA ASN A 29 -7.46 -11.24 -18.64
C ASN A 29 -8.63 -12.13 -19.08
N ILE A 30 -9.53 -12.56 -18.19
CA ILE A 30 -10.64 -13.43 -18.58
C ILE A 30 -11.57 -12.82 -19.66
N HIS A 31 -11.60 -11.50 -19.80
CA HIS A 31 -12.39 -10.81 -20.84
C HIS A 31 -11.60 -10.42 -22.09
N ASN A 32 -10.26 -10.39 -22.03
CA ASN A 32 -9.43 -9.81 -23.10
C ASN A 32 -8.41 -10.79 -23.68
N THR A 33 -8.22 -11.96 -23.08
CA THR A 33 -7.33 -12.99 -23.60
C THR A 33 -8.15 -14.23 -23.98
N THR A 34 -7.94 -14.73 -25.20
CA THR A 34 -8.64 -15.91 -25.75
C THR A 34 -8.02 -17.23 -25.31
N ASP A 35 -6.99 -17.19 -24.48
CA ASP A 35 -6.19 -18.36 -24.10
C ASP A 35 -6.61 -18.83 -22.69
N ASP A 36 -6.95 -20.12 -22.53
CA ASP A 36 -7.41 -20.75 -21.27
C ASP A 36 -6.26 -20.94 -20.25
N ARG A 37 -5.30 -20.03 -20.25
CA ARG A 37 -4.12 -20.12 -19.39
C ARG A 37 -4.49 -19.91 -17.95
N ASN A 38 -3.74 -20.55 -17.06
CA ASN A 38 -3.90 -20.33 -15.64
C ASN A 38 -3.27 -18.99 -15.21
N HIS A 39 -4.02 -17.91 -15.40
CA HIS A 39 -3.64 -16.54 -15.05
C HIS A 39 -3.25 -16.41 -13.56
N ILE A 40 -3.90 -17.15 -12.67
CA ILE A 40 -3.59 -17.13 -11.23
C ILE A 40 -2.15 -17.64 -10.99
N LEU A 41 -1.74 -18.74 -11.63
CA LEU A 41 -0.39 -19.27 -11.50
C LEU A 41 0.67 -18.33 -12.07
N ILE A 42 0.39 -17.71 -13.23
CA ILE A 42 1.28 -16.71 -13.83
C ILE A 42 1.48 -15.54 -12.86
N PHE A 43 0.38 -14.99 -12.33
CA PHE A 43 0.41 -13.91 -11.36
C PHE A 43 1.25 -14.26 -10.12
N ILE A 44 0.97 -15.41 -9.48
CA ILE A 44 1.68 -15.84 -8.27
C ILE A 44 3.18 -16.00 -8.56
N THR A 45 3.53 -16.59 -9.70
CA THR A 45 4.93 -16.78 -10.11
C THR A 45 5.65 -15.44 -10.27
N VAL A 46 5.02 -14.48 -10.95
CA VAL A 46 5.60 -13.15 -11.19
C VAL A 46 5.74 -12.36 -9.89
N ILE A 47 4.73 -12.36 -9.03
CA ILE A 47 4.77 -11.68 -7.72
C ILE A 47 5.85 -12.27 -6.83
N LEU A 48 5.95 -13.60 -6.74
CA LEU A 48 6.99 -14.26 -5.94
C LEU A 48 8.39 -13.99 -6.51
N ALA A 49 8.56 -14.01 -7.83
CA ALA A 49 9.82 -13.65 -8.47
C ALA A 49 10.21 -12.19 -8.17
N GLN A 50 9.29 -11.24 -8.32
CA GLN A 50 9.52 -9.83 -7.98
C GLN A 50 9.88 -9.65 -6.50
N TYR A 51 9.20 -10.35 -5.60
CA TYR A 51 9.48 -10.33 -4.16
C TYR A 51 10.91 -10.79 -3.84
N VAL A 52 11.31 -11.95 -4.38
CA VAL A 52 12.65 -12.53 -4.16
C VAL A 52 13.73 -11.63 -4.75
N ILE A 53 13.56 -11.20 -6.00
CA ILE A 53 14.54 -10.35 -6.69
C ILE A 53 14.66 -9.00 -5.99
N SER A 54 13.56 -8.41 -5.53
CA SER A 54 13.55 -7.18 -4.74
C SER A 54 14.38 -7.29 -3.47
N HIS A 55 14.25 -8.40 -2.74
CA HIS A 55 15.07 -8.66 -1.55
C HIS A 55 16.56 -8.83 -1.90
N LEU A 56 16.88 -9.52 -2.99
CA LEU A 56 18.26 -9.67 -3.46
C LEU A 56 18.87 -8.32 -3.87
N ILE A 57 18.10 -7.46 -4.55
CA ILE A 57 18.49 -6.11 -4.94
C ILE A 57 18.73 -5.26 -3.68
N ASN A 58 17.81 -5.27 -2.72
CA ASN A 58 17.95 -4.50 -1.48
C ASN A 58 19.14 -4.96 -0.63
N TRP A 59 19.47 -6.25 -0.66
CA TRP A 59 20.65 -6.77 0.02
C TRP A 59 21.95 -6.31 -0.64
N LYS A 60 22.06 -6.39 -1.98
CA LYS A 60 23.32 -6.11 -2.69
C LYS A 60 23.51 -4.65 -3.12
N THR A 61 22.45 -3.89 -3.26
CA THR A 61 22.46 -2.59 -3.96
C THR A 61 21.50 -1.58 -3.33
N ARG A 62 21.42 -0.36 -3.89
CA ARG A 62 20.48 0.67 -3.44
C ARG A 62 19.05 0.30 -3.85
N ILE A 63 18.09 0.60 -2.97
CA ILE A 63 16.68 0.24 -3.17
C ILE A 63 16.05 0.78 -4.46
N ARG A 64 16.53 1.92 -4.97
CA ARG A 64 16.09 2.51 -6.24
C ARG A 64 16.24 1.58 -7.45
N TYR A 65 17.08 0.54 -7.38
CA TYR A 65 17.23 -0.41 -8.49
C TYR A 65 16.09 -1.43 -8.59
N ILE A 66 15.19 -1.52 -7.59
CA ILE A 66 13.99 -2.38 -7.66
C ILE A 66 13.14 -2.02 -8.88
N TYR A 67 13.14 -0.76 -9.32
CA TYR A 67 12.37 -0.30 -10.47
C TYR A 67 12.78 -0.89 -11.82
N ILE A 68 13.97 -1.50 -11.92
CA ILE A 68 14.37 -2.28 -13.10
C ILE A 68 13.42 -3.48 -13.29
N LEU A 69 12.80 -3.98 -12.22
CA LEU A 69 11.82 -5.06 -12.31
C LEU A 69 10.61 -4.68 -13.16
N ALA A 70 10.16 -3.41 -13.17
CA ALA A 70 8.96 -3.01 -13.91
C ALA A 70 9.08 -3.21 -15.43
N PRO A 71 10.08 -2.63 -16.14
CA PRO A 71 10.21 -2.87 -17.58
C PRO A 71 10.53 -4.34 -17.89
N VAL A 72 11.29 -5.03 -17.03
CA VAL A 72 11.61 -6.46 -17.23
C VAL A 72 10.35 -7.31 -17.16
N THR A 73 9.52 -7.14 -16.12
CA THR A 73 8.28 -7.92 -16.01
C THR A 73 7.26 -7.52 -17.05
N LEU A 74 7.17 -6.24 -17.45
CA LEU A 74 6.31 -5.82 -18.55
C LEU A 74 6.68 -6.56 -19.83
N ILE A 75 7.97 -6.56 -20.20
CA ILE A 75 8.45 -7.26 -21.40
C ILE A 75 8.10 -8.76 -21.34
N ILE A 76 8.38 -9.42 -20.21
CA ILE A 76 8.07 -10.84 -20.03
C ILE A 76 6.57 -11.08 -20.21
N LEU A 77 5.71 -10.33 -19.52
CA LEU A 77 4.26 -10.49 -19.57
C LEU A 77 3.71 -10.28 -20.99
N MET A 78 4.20 -9.26 -21.70
CA MET A 78 3.85 -9.01 -23.11
C MET A 78 4.26 -10.18 -24.02
N PHE A 79 5.43 -10.79 -23.80
CA PHE A 79 5.85 -11.98 -24.55
C PHE A 79 5.01 -13.23 -24.23
N THR A 80 4.51 -13.32 -23.00
CA THR A 80 3.51 -14.33 -22.63
C THR A 80 2.14 -14.07 -23.25
N GLY A 81 1.87 -12.88 -23.82
CA GLY A 81 0.57 -12.57 -24.43
C GLY A 81 -0.51 -12.16 -23.44
N ASP A 82 -0.12 -11.70 -22.25
CA ASP A 82 -1.07 -11.10 -21.32
C ASP A 82 -1.66 -9.81 -21.90
N TYR A 83 -2.91 -9.49 -21.53
CA TYR A 83 -3.52 -8.23 -21.92
C TYR A 83 -2.68 -7.05 -21.45
N PHE A 84 -2.44 -6.07 -22.34
CA PHE A 84 -1.50 -4.97 -22.10
C PHE A 84 -1.76 -4.23 -20.78
N LEU A 85 -3.02 -3.94 -20.44
CA LEU A 85 -3.36 -3.24 -19.19
C LEU A 85 -3.05 -4.10 -17.97
N SER A 86 -3.30 -5.41 -18.05
CA SER A 86 -2.95 -6.39 -17.01
C SER A 86 -1.44 -6.48 -16.81
N ALA A 87 -0.68 -6.53 -17.92
CA ALA A 87 0.77 -6.57 -17.91
C ALA A 87 1.38 -5.28 -17.32
N LEU A 88 0.82 -4.12 -17.67
CA LEU A 88 1.21 -2.83 -17.09
C LEU A 88 0.91 -2.77 -15.59
N LEU A 89 -0.26 -3.23 -15.18
CA LEU A 89 -0.68 -3.25 -13.78
C LEU A 89 0.22 -4.18 -12.94
N LEU A 90 0.49 -5.39 -13.43
CA LEU A 90 1.32 -6.40 -12.75
C LEU A 90 2.82 -6.05 -12.77
N SER A 91 3.27 -5.25 -13.72
CA SER A 91 4.66 -4.79 -13.75
C SER A 91 4.94 -3.60 -12.85
N THR A 92 3.97 -2.68 -12.69
CA THR A 92 4.21 -1.38 -12.03
C THR A 92 3.81 -1.37 -10.55
N LEU A 93 2.58 -1.77 -10.22
CA LEU A 93 2.05 -1.67 -8.85
C LEU A 93 2.83 -2.51 -7.84
N PRO A 94 3.19 -3.78 -8.12
CA PRO A 94 3.92 -4.59 -7.15
C PRO A 94 5.33 -4.04 -6.88
N VAL A 95 5.98 -3.49 -7.90
CA VAL A 95 7.32 -2.89 -7.82
C VAL A 95 7.30 -1.61 -6.98
N TRP A 96 6.34 -0.72 -7.25
CA TRP A 96 6.12 0.47 -6.43
C TRP A 96 5.85 0.09 -4.97
N ARG A 97 5.03 -0.95 -4.76
CA ARG A 97 4.68 -1.34 -3.40
C ARG A 97 5.83 -1.99 -2.64
N LEU A 98 6.66 -2.78 -3.31
CA LEU A 98 7.89 -3.33 -2.74
C LEU A 98 8.84 -2.22 -2.27
N GLU A 99 8.98 -1.14 -3.06
CA GLU A 99 9.79 0.02 -2.66
C GLU A 99 9.26 0.64 -1.34
N GLN A 100 7.96 0.91 -1.27
CA GLN A 100 7.33 1.49 -0.08
C GLN A 100 7.48 0.61 1.17
N LEU A 101 7.25 -0.70 1.06
CA LEU A 101 7.32 -1.61 2.19
C LEU A 101 8.73 -1.77 2.76
N HIS A 102 9.75 -1.65 1.91
CA HIS A 102 11.14 -1.63 2.37
C HIS A 102 11.51 -0.31 3.06
N TYR A 103 10.85 0.81 2.73
CA TYR A 103 10.98 2.06 3.49
C TYR A 103 10.20 2.00 4.80
N SER A 104 8.96 1.54 4.83
CA SER A 104 8.20 1.45 6.07
C SER A 104 7.20 0.31 6.04
N THR A 105 7.38 -0.66 6.93
CA THR A 105 6.41 -1.74 7.16
C THR A 105 5.19 -1.27 7.95
N SER A 106 5.19 -0.05 8.49
CA SER A 106 4.02 0.51 9.19
C SER A 106 3.03 1.18 8.23
N ASP A 107 3.48 1.54 7.03
CA ASP A 107 2.65 2.16 6.00
C ASP A 107 1.92 1.07 5.20
N THR A 108 0.90 0.47 5.81
CA THR A 108 0.13 -0.63 5.21
C THR A 108 -1.14 -0.16 4.52
N LEU A 109 -1.35 -0.63 3.29
CA LEU A 109 -2.58 -0.45 2.52
C LEU A 109 -3.53 -1.64 2.66
N ALA A 110 -3.14 -2.69 3.40
CA ALA A 110 -3.89 -3.94 3.51
C ALA A 110 -5.37 -3.76 3.94
N PRO A 111 -5.73 -2.93 4.94
CA PRO A 111 -7.13 -2.70 5.28
C PRO A 111 -7.93 -2.07 4.13
N LEU A 112 -7.33 -1.09 3.45
CA LEU A 112 -7.94 -0.42 2.29
C LEU A 112 -8.07 -1.39 1.13
N ALA A 113 -7.05 -2.22 0.86
CA ALA A 113 -7.07 -3.23 -0.17
C ALA A 113 -8.17 -4.28 0.05
N ILE A 114 -8.43 -4.68 1.29
CA ILE A 114 -9.54 -5.59 1.62
C ILE A 114 -10.89 -4.94 1.33
N ILE A 115 -11.10 -3.69 1.76
CA ILE A 115 -12.34 -2.96 1.49
C ILE A 115 -12.53 -2.77 -0.03
N ALA A 116 -11.47 -2.37 -0.73
CA ALA A 116 -11.48 -2.23 -2.18
C ALA A 116 -11.77 -3.57 -2.88
N SER A 117 -11.21 -4.67 -2.39
CA SER A 117 -11.49 -6.03 -2.90
C SER A 117 -12.94 -6.42 -2.69
N LEU A 118 -13.55 -6.07 -1.56
CA LEU A 118 -14.98 -6.32 -1.31
C LEU A 118 -15.85 -5.54 -2.30
N ILE A 119 -15.57 -4.24 -2.47
CA ILE A 119 -16.30 -3.39 -3.42
C ILE A 119 -16.15 -3.96 -4.85
N LEU A 120 -14.92 -4.32 -5.23
CA LEU A 120 -14.64 -4.91 -6.54
C LEU A 120 -15.36 -6.25 -6.71
N LEU A 121 -15.41 -7.11 -5.68
CA LEU A 121 -16.14 -8.39 -5.72
C LEU A 121 -17.63 -8.18 -5.98
N ILE A 122 -18.24 -7.18 -5.32
CA ILE A 122 -19.64 -6.80 -5.55
C ILE A 122 -19.83 -6.35 -6.99
N ILE A 123 -18.97 -5.46 -7.51
CA ILE A 123 -19.03 -4.98 -8.90
C ILE A 123 -18.91 -6.14 -9.88
N ILE A 124 -17.90 -7.01 -9.72
CA ILE A 124 -17.68 -8.17 -10.59
C ILE A 124 -18.93 -9.05 -10.62
N THR A 125 -19.53 -9.31 -9.46
CA THR A 125 -20.72 -10.17 -9.40
C THR A 125 -21.96 -9.53 -10.00
N MET A 126 -22.07 -8.19 -9.95
CA MET A 126 -23.18 -7.48 -10.60
C MET A 126 -23.08 -7.49 -12.14
N LEU A 127 -21.88 -7.62 -12.70
CA LEU A 127 -21.68 -7.64 -14.16
C LEU A 127 -22.18 -8.94 -14.81
N SER A 128 -22.18 -10.06 -14.07
CA SER A 128 -22.76 -11.36 -14.45
C SER A 128 -22.50 -11.81 -15.90
N THR A 129 -21.26 -11.67 -16.39
CA THR A 129 -20.84 -12.22 -17.69
C THR A 129 -20.57 -13.72 -17.58
N SER A 130 -20.65 -14.46 -18.69
CA SER A 130 -20.37 -15.91 -18.73
C SER A 130 -18.97 -16.24 -18.20
N GLU A 131 -18.01 -15.39 -18.55
CA GLU A 131 -16.61 -15.49 -18.14
C GLU A 131 -16.46 -15.27 -16.63
N VAL A 132 -17.20 -14.31 -16.06
CA VAL A 132 -17.23 -14.05 -14.63
C VAL A 132 -17.88 -15.20 -13.88
N ASP A 133 -19.01 -15.73 -14.37
CA ASP A 133 -19.74 -16.81 -13.70
C ASP A 133 -18.89 -18.08 -13.61
N SER A 134 -18.15 -18.41 -14.67
CA SER A 134 -17.21 -19.53 -14.66
C SER A 134 -16.05 -19.36 -13.67
N ASN A 135 -15.62 -18.12 -13.42
CA ASN A 135 -14.50 -17.79 -12.53
C ASN A 135 -14.93 -17.23 -11.15
N LEU A 136 -16.23 -17.18 -10.85
CA LEU A 136 -16.75 -16.56 -9.63
C LEU A 136 -16.21 -17.21 -8.35
N SER A 137 -15.98 -18.52 -8.40
CA SER A 137 -15.36 -19.27 -7.28
C SER A 137 -13.93 -18.79 -6.99
N ALA A 138 -13.15 -18.47 -8.03
CA ALA A 138 -11.79 -17.96 -7.90
C ALA A 138 -11.78 -16.57 -7.27
N PHE A 139 -12.65 -15.65 -7.71
CA PHE A 139 -12.77 -14.31 -7.11
C PHE A 139 -13.12 -14.37 -5.62
N ASN A 140 -14.09 -15.21 -5.26
CA ASN A 140 -14.46 -15.43 -3.85
C ASN A 140 -13.30 -16.00 -3.04
N LEU A 141 -12.59 -16.98 -3.59
CA LEU A 141 -11.44 -17.60 -2.92
C LEU A 141 -10.30 -16.59 -2.70
N ILE A 142 -9.99 -15.76 -3.70
CA ILE A 142 -8.97 -14.70 -3.60
C ILE A 142 -9.32 -13.74 -2.47
N PHE A 143 -10.57 -13.27 -2.41
CA PHE A 143 -11.04 -12.37 -1.36
C PHE A 143 -10.96 -13.00 0.04
N VAL A 144 -11.40 -14.25 0.17
CA VAL A 144 -11.31 -15.03 1.40
C VAL A 144 -9.87 -15.19 1.88
N ILE A 145 -8.95 -15.51 0.97
CA ILE A 145 -7.52 -15.62 1.26
C ILE A 145 -6.97 -14.27 1.72
N ALA A 146 -7.37 -13.16 1.10
CA ALA A 146 -6.93 -11.82 1.49
C ALA A 146 -7.34 -11.47 2.93
N ILE A 147 -8.63 -11.66 3.28
CA ILE A 147 -9.15 -11.42 4.63
C ILE A 147 -8.45 -12.33 5.64
N THR A 148 -8.40 -13.62 5.35
CA THR A 148 -7.82 -14.61 6.26
C THR A 148 -6.34 -14.32 6.47
N GLY A 149 -5.60 -14.06 5.41
CA GLY A 149 -4.18 -13.73 5.45
C GLY A 149 -3.89 -12.48 6.29
N TYR A 150 -4.73 -11.45 6.19
CA TYR A 150 -4.60 -10.24 7.00
C TYR A 150 -4.82 -10.49 8.50
N PHE A 151 -5.91 -11.16 8.87
CA PHE A 151 -6.19 -11.46 10.27
C PHE A 151 -5.18 -12.42 10.87
N VAL A 152 -4.81 -13.47 10.14
CA VAL A 152 -3.75 -14.41 10.55
C VAL A 152 -2.46 -13.64 10.79
N THR A 153 -2.06 -12.73 9.89
CA THR A 153 -0.87 -11.89 10.09
C THR A 153 -0.93 -11.07 11.36
N LYS A 154 -2.06 -10.42 11.65
CA LYS A 154 -2.23 -9.60 12.85
C LYS A 154 -2.18 -10.43 14.12
N ILE A 155 -2.84 -11.58 14.12
CA ILE A 155 -2.79 -12.56 15.22
C ILE A 155 -1.35 -13.03 15.42
N ILE A 156 -0.63 -13.35 14.35
CA ILE A 156 0.77 -13.77 14.39
C ILE A 156 1.64 -12.67 15.00
N SER A 157 1.49 -11.43 14.53
CA SER A 157 2.27 -10.30 15.04
C SER A 157 2.04 -10.08 16.55
N LEU A 158 0.79 -10.17 17.01
CA LEU A 158 0.43 -10.04 18.43
C LEU A 158 0.93 -11.22 19.28
N ALA A 159 0.85 -12.43 18.72
CA ALA A 159 1.34 -13.64 19.39
C ALA A 159 2.87 -13.64 19.54
N MET A 160 3.60 -13.12 18.55
CA MET A 160 5.06 -13.00 18.62
C MET A 160 5.52 -11.98 19.68
N ASP A 161 4.67 -11.03 20.06
CA ASP A 161 4.97 -10.03 21.09
C ASP A 161 4.63 -10.49 22.52
N SER A 162 3.88 -11.59 22.67
CA SER A 162 3.39 -12.05 23.98
C SER A 162 4.25 -13.14 24.65
N GLY A 163 5.39 -13.53 24.04
CA GLY A 163 6.33 -14.48 24.64
C GLY A 163 5.86 -15.94 24.72
N TYR A 164 4.76 -16.29 24.04
CA TYR A 164 4.26 -17.68 23.98
C TYR A 164 5.21 -18.59 23.18
N GLY A 165 5.29 -19.86 23.59
CA GLY A 165 6.03 -20.89 22.86
C GLY A 165 5.44 -21.20 21.47
N PHE A 166 6.32 -21.56 20.53
CA PHE A 166 5.99 -21.83 19.12
C PHE A 166 4.87 -22.86 18.89
N THR A 167 4.75 -23.86 19.77
CA THR A 167 3.71 -24.91 19.69
C THR A 167 2.31 -24.41 20.06
N SER A 168 2.20 -23.56 21.09
CA SER A 168 0.93 -22.90 21.44
C SER A 168 0.51 -21.93 20.34
N TYR A 169 1.48 -21.27 19.72
CA TYR A 169 1.26 -20.39 18.57
C TYR A 169 0.67 -21.13 17.35
N LEU A 170 1.24 -22.27 16.95
CA LEU A 170 0.73 -23.07 15.83
C LEU A 170 -0.71 -23.52 16.07
N LYS A 171 -1.07 -23.87 17.31
CA LYS A 171 -2.44 -24.23 17.67
C LYS A 171 -3.40 -23.05 17.49
N VAL A 172 -3.05 -21.86 17.98
CA VAL A 172 -3.88 -20.66 17.85
C VAL A 172 -4.08 -20.31 16.37
N VAL A 173 -3.00 -20.27 15.59
CA VAL A 173 -3.07 -19.97 14.14
C VAL A 173 -3.92 -21.02 13.41
N SER A 174 -3.74 -22.31 13.70
CA SER A 174 -4.52 -23.38 13.08
C SER A 174 -6.01 -23.28 13.41
N VAL A 175 -6.36 -22.95 14.65
CA VAL A 175 -7.77 -22.80 15.08
C VAL A 175 -8.40 -21.61 14.36
N PHE A 176 -7.73 -20.45 14.34
CA PHE A 176 -8.26 -19.29 13.63
C PHE A 176 -8.35 -19.53 12.13
N ALA A 177 -7.34 -20.13 11.51
CA ALA A 177 -7.38 -20.48 10.09
C ALA A 177 -8.56 -21.42 9.77
N ALA A 178 -8.80 -22.43 10.61
CA ALA A 178 -9.94 -23.33 10.46
C ALA A 178 -11.29 -22.60 10.62
N ILE A 179 -11.41 -21.69 11.60
CA ILE A 179 -12.62 -20.87 11.79
C ILE A 179 -12.84 -19.98 10.56
N PHE A 180 -11.81 -19.30 10.06
CA PHE A 180 -11.93 -18.46 8.87
C PHE A 180 -12.32 -19.27 7.64
N LEU A 181 -11.71 -20.44 7.40
CA LEU A 181 -12.10 -21.32 6.29
C LEU A 181 -13.54 -21.81 6.42
N ALA A 182 -13.97 -22.18 7.62
CA ALA A 182 -15.36 -22.59 7.88
C ALA A 182 -16.33 -21.41 7.62
N VAL A 183 -16.03 -20.24 8.17
CA VAL A 183 -16.83 -19.02 7.97
C VAL A 183 -16.88 -18.65 6.50
N SER A 184 -15.78 -18.78 5.75
CA SER A 184 -15.75 -18.53 4.31
C SER A 184 -16.61 -19.51 3.52
N PHE A 185 -16.62 -20.79 3.89
CA PHE A 185 -17.52 -21.77 3.31
C PHE A 185 -18.99 -21.38 3.56
N PHE A 186 -19.34 -21.03 4.80
CA PHE A 186 -20.70 -20.56 5.14
C PHE A 186 -21.08 -19.24 4.46
N ILE A 187 -20.15 -18.29 4.35
CA ILE A 187 -20.35 -17.04 3.62
C ILE A 187 -20.61 -17.35 2.15
N GLY A 188 -19.94 -18.31 1.51
CA GLY A 188 -20.24 -18.69 0.14
C GLY A 188 -21.69 -19.14 -0.07
N TYR A 189 -22.29 -19.81 0.91
CA TYR A 189 -23.71 -20.17 0.88
C TYR A 189 -24.62 -18.96 1.17
N ILE A 190 -24.33 -18.19 2.21
CA ILE A 190 -25.10 -16.99 2.58
C ILE A 190 -25.05 -15.93 1.48
N TYR A 191 -23.92 -15.82 0.79
CA TYR A 191 -23.66 -14.88 -0.28
C TYR A 191 -24.66 -15.06 -1.43
N LYS A 192 -24.98 -16.30 -1.80
CA LYS A 192 -26.02 -16.59 -2.80
C LYS A 192 -27.37 -16.02 -2.38
N PHE A 193 -27.73 -16.13 -1.10
CA PHE A 193 -28.96 -15.54 -0.57
C PHE A 193 -28.91 -14.01 -0.52
N ILE A 194 -27.76 -13.42 -0.19
CA ILE A 194 -27.59 -11.95 -0.17
C ILE A 194 -27.69 -11.38 -1.58
N ILE A 195 -26.97 -11.95 -2.56
CA ILE A 195 -27.02 -11.52 -3.96
C ILE A 195 -28.42 -11.75 -4.53
N PHE A 196 -29.06 -12.88 -4.23
CA PHE A 196 -30.45 -13.12 -4.59
C PHE A 196 -31.34 -12.01 -4.01
N GLY A 197 -31.26 -11.72 -2.71
CA GLY A 197 -32.03 -10.64 -2.09
C GLY A 197 -31.76 -9.26 -2.72
N LEU A 198 -30.49 -8.92 -2.96
CA LEU A 198 -30.10 -7.65 -3.56
C LEU A 198 -30.59 -7.53 -5.01
N SER A 199 -30.52 -8.61 -5.80
CA SER A 199 -31.02 -8.64 -7.18
C SER A 199 -32.54 -8.40 -7.21
N TYR A 200 -33.29 -8.96 -6.27
CA TYR A 200 -34.72 -8.69 -6.12
C TYR A 200 -34.99 -7.23 -5.76
N VAL A 201 -34.18 -6.63 -4.90
CA VAL A 201 -34.30 -5.20 -4.58
C VAL A 201 -34.02 -4.33 -5.81
N VAL A 202 -32.98 -4.64 -6.59
CA VAL A 202 -32.66 -3.89 -7.82
C VAL A 202 -33.77 -4.04 -8.86
N ILE A 203 -34.25 -5.27 -9.10
CA ILE A 203 -35.38 -5.54 -10.00
C ILE A 203 -36.64 -4.81 -9.52
N PHE A 204 -36.90 -4.81 -8.22
CA PHE A 204 -38.01 -4.08 -7.62
C PHE A 204 -37.88 -2.57 -7.85
N LEU A 205 -36.70 -1.99 -7.65
CA LEU A 205 -36.44 -0.57 -7.90
C LEU A 205 -36.58 -0.21 -9.38
N LEU A 206 -36.06 -1.05 -10.29
CA LEU A 206 -36.23 -0.89 -11.73
C LEU A 206 -37.70 -0.94 -12.13
N ASN A 207 -38.46 -1.90 -11.62
CA ASN A 207 -39.89 -2.02 -11.90
C ASN A 207 -40.68 -0.83 -11.32
N ALA A 208 -40.32 -0.36 -10.12
CA ALA A 208 -40.90 0.85 -9.53
C ALA A 208 -40.59 2.08 -10.38
N PHE A 209 -39.38 2.18 -10.92
CA PHE A 209 -38.97 3.24 -11.83
C PHE A 209 -39.74 3.19 -13.16
N VAL A 210 -39.85 2.02 -13.78
CA VAL A 210 -40.66 1.80 -14.99
C VAL A 210 -42.13 2.15 -14.74
N PHE A 211 -42.68 1.76 -13.59
CA PHE A 211 -44.04 2.12 -13.19
C PHE A 211 -44.22 3.64 -13.07
N LEU A 212 -43.22 4.35 -12.55
CA LEU A 212 -43.22 5.81 -12.42
C LEU A 212 -43.11 6.51 -13.77
N LEU A 213 -42.37 5.94 -14.72
CA LEU A 213 -42.26 6.45 -16.09
C LEU A 213 -43.47 6.13 -16.98
N ARG A 214 -44.26 5.11 -16.63
CA ARG A 214 -45.44 4.69 -17.41
C ARG A 214 -46.42 5.82 -17.75
N PRO A 215 -46.81 6.72 -16.83
CA PRO A 215 -47.66 7.87 -17.18
C PRO A 215 -46.98 8.86 -18.14
N ILE A 216 -45.65 8.99 -18.12
CA ILE A 216 -44.91 9.84 -19.05
C ILE A 216 -44.93 9.22 -20.45
N PHE A 217 -44.72 7.91 -20.57
CA PHE A 217 -44.82 7.22 -21.85
C PHE A 217 -46.24 7.19 -22.40
N ALA A 218 -47.25 6.95 -21.55
CA ALA A 218 -48.64 7.04 -21.96
C ALA A 218 -49.03 8.46 -22.39
N PHE A 219 -48.44 9.50 -21.78
CA PHE A 219 -48.62 10.87 -22.24
C PHE A 219 -47.98 11.10 -23.62
N LEU A 220 -46.75 10.63 -23.84
CA LEU A 220 -46.07 10.72 -25.14
C LEU A 220 -46.78 9.93 -26.24
N GLU A 221 -47.38 8.79 -25.92
CA GLU A 221 -48.15 7.96 -26.86
C GLU A 221 -49.48 8.62 -27.28
N ASN A 222 -50.08 9.43 -26.40
CA ASN A 222 -51.28 10.22 -26.73
C ASN A 222 -50.96 11.57 -27.39
N VAL A 223 -49.68 11.93 -27.52
CA VAL A 223 -49.26 13.02 -28.41
C VAL A 223 -49.08 12.39 -29.78
N GLU A 224 -50.17 12.38 -30.56
CA GLU A 224 -50.07 12.20 -32.02
C GLU A 224 -49.14 13.30 -32.53
N LEU A 225 -47.87 12.94 -32.72
CA LEU A 225 -46.99 13.70 -33.59
C LEU A 225 -47.62 13.55 -34.97
N ASP A 226 -48.26 14.63 -35.42
CA ASP A 226 -48.79 14.80 -36.77
C ASP A 226 -47.59 14.74 -37.73
N TYR A 227 -47.13 13.53 -38.01
CA TYR A 227 -46.16 13.28 -39.05
C TYR A 227 -46.92 13.46 -40.35
N PRO A 228 -46.53 14.40 -41.22
CA PRO A 228 -47.15 14.50 -42.53
C PRO A 228 -47.06 13.14 -43.21
N ASP A 229 -48.21 12.63 -43.67
CA ASP A 229 -48.42 11.30 -44.26
C ASP A 229 -47.50 11.02 -45.48
N ASP A 230 -46.75 12.01 -45.95
CA ASP A 230 -45.85 11.94 -47.11
C ASP A 230 -44.43 11.42 -46.81
N ILE A 231 -44.10 10.99 -45.57
CA ILE A 231 -42.74 10.48 -45.24
C ILE A 231 -42.67 8.95 -45.17
N PHE A 232 -43.81 8.25 -45.18
CA PHE A 232 -43.87 6.78 -45.14
C PHE A 232 -44.76 6.20 -46.24
N GLU A 233 -44.72 6.78 -47.46
CA GLU A 233 -44.99 5.96 -48.63
C GLU A 233 -43.93 4.85 -48.67
N GLU A 234 -44.40 3.61 -48.68
CA GLU A 234 -43.61 2.41 -48.87
C GLU A 234 -42.85 2.50 -50.20
N GLU A 235 -41.66 3.11 -50.17
CA GLU A 235 -40.60 2.74 -51.08
C GLU A 235 -40.09 1.37 -50.61
N GLU A 236 -40.67 0.31 -51.17
CA GLU A 236 -39.95 -0.94 -51.43
C GLU A 236 -38.75 -0.61 -52.36
N THR A 237 -37.76 0.07 -51.80
CA THR A 237 -36.40 0.07 -52.34
C THR A 237 -35.66 -1.02 -51.60
N GLU A 238 -35.23 -2.03 -52.35
CA GLU A 238 -34.22 -3.00 -51.93
C GLU A 238 -33.00 -2.23 -51.39
N LEU A 239 -32.97 -2.01 -50.07
CA LEU A 239 -31.79 -1.57 -49.34
C LEU A 239 -30.91 -2.79 -49.07
N ASP A 240 -30.40 -3.35 -50.16
CA ASP A 240 -29.28 -4.27 -50.14
C ASP A 240 -28.03 -3.46 -49.75
N GLY A 241 -27.57 -3.59 -48.49
CA GLY A 241 -26.29 -3.01 -48.08
C GLY A 241 -26.22 -2.25 -46.74
N TYR A 242 -27.10 -2.51 -45.77
CA TYR A 242 -26.76 -2.17 -44.37
C TYR A 242 -26.02 -3.35 -43.74
N GLU A 243 -24.69 -3.29 -43.78
CA GLU A 243 -23.81 -4.11 -42.94
C GLU A 243 -24.28 -4.03 -41.48
N SER A 244 -24.47 -5.21 -40.86
CA SER A 244 -24.74 -5.32 -39.42
C SER A 244 -23.67 -4.54 -38.63
N PRO A 245 -23.98 -3.94 -37.47
CA PRO A 245 -22.97 -3.39 -36.57
C PRO A 245 -21.83 -4.39 -36.25
N GLU A 246 -22.07 -5.69 -36.39
CA GLU A 246 -21.05 -6.74 -36.27
C GLU A 246 -20.09 -6.81 -37.48
N GLU A 247 -20.55 -6.44 -38.69
CA GLU A 247 -19.74 -6.41 -39.91
C GLU A 247 -18.86 -5.16 -39.97
N ILE A 248 -19.35 -3.99 -39.55
CA ILE A 248 -18.58 -2.73 -39.46
C ILE A 248 -17.44 -2.84 -38.42
N VAL A 249 -17.66 -3.58 -37.34
CA VAL A 249 -16.62 -3.89 -36.34
C VAL A 249 -15.61 -4.90 -36.90
N SER A 250 -16.02 -5.79 -37.80
CA SER A 250 -15.12 -6.74 -38.47
C SER A 250 -14.30 -6.11 -39.60
N SER A 251 -14.88 -5.18 -40.37
CA SER A 251 -14.25 -4.49 -41.49
C SER A 251 -13.30 -3.37 -41.04
N THR A 252 -13.55 -2.77 -39.87
CA THR A 252 -12.58 -1.86 -39.21
C THR A 252 -11.30 -2.60 -38.79
N ASN A 253 -11.36 -3.91 -38.52
CA ASN A 253 -10.18 -4.72 -38.20
C ASN A 253 -9.37 -5.15 -39.44
N GLN A 254 -9.89 -4.97 -40.66
CA GLN A 254 -9.18 -5.37 -41.89
C GLN A 254 -8.48 -4.23 -42.65
N ILE A 255 -8.76 -2.96 -42.33
CA ILE A 255 -8.23 -1.81 -43.10
C ILE A 255 -6.95 -1.20 -42.49
N LEU A 256 -6.55 -1.58 -41.28
CA LEU A 256 -5.27 -1.15 -40.69
C LEU A 256 -4.28 -2.32 -40.54
N ASN A 257 -3.86 -2.87 -41.68
CA ASN A 257 -2.76 -3.84 -41.76
C ASN A 257 -1.36 -3.18 -41.70
N ILE A 258 -1.25 -2.10 -40.93
CA ILE A 258 0.02 -1.61 -40.40
C ILE A 258 0.15 -2.30 -39.03
N PRO A 259 1.31 -2.86 -38.66
CA PRO A 259 1.51 -3.44 -37.34
C PRO A 259 1.59 -2.33 -36.28
N PHE A 260 0.47 -1.63 -36.06
CA PHE A 260 0.31 -0.59 -35.07
C PHE A 260 0.48 -1.16 -33.66
N GLY A 261 0.13 -2.43 -33.44
CA GLY A 261 0.35 -3.12 -32.17
C GLY A 261 1.80 -3.04 -31.70
N PRO A 262 2.79 -3.57 -32.43
CA PRO A 262 4.20 -3.48 -32.07
C PRO A 262 4.73 -2.04 -31.91
N VAL A 263 4.28 -1.10 -32.75
CA VAL A 263 4.73 0.30 -32.69
C VAL A 263 4.17 1.03 -31.47
N VAL A 264 2.90 0.80 -31.15
CA VAL A 264 2.25 1.36 -29.95
C VAL A 264 2.83 0.73 -28.69
N ILE A 265 3.06 -0.59 -28.69
CA ILE A 265 3.73 -1.28 -27.57
C ILE A 265 5.14 -0.72 -27.37
N ALA A 266 5.93 -0.54 -28.44
CA ALA A 266 7.26 0.05 -28.35
C ALA A 266 7.21 1.51 -27.84
N ALA A 267 6.27 2.32 -28.32
CA ALA A 267 6.07 3.69 -27.88
C ALA A 267 5.68 3.76 -26.39
N VAL A 268 4.82 2.86 -25.92
CA VAL A 268 4.43 2.76 -24.51
C VAL A 268 5.60 2.31 -23.65
N VAL A 269 6.37 1.31 -24.07
CA VAL A 269 7.57 0.87 -23.34
C VAL A 269 8.58 2.01 -23.23
N ILE A 270 8.80 2.76 -24.31
CA ILE A 270 9.65 3.96 -24.30
C ILE A 270 9.06 5.04 -23.38
N ALA A 271 7.75 5.27 -23.40
CA ALA A 271 7.09 6.25 -22.53
C ALA A 271 7.20 5.86 -21.05
N VAL A 272 7.08 4.57 -20.69
CA VAL A 272 7.27 4.06 -19.33
C VAL A 272 8.74 4.21 -18.91
N ILE A 273 9.70 3.88 -19.78
CA ILE A 273 11.13 4.07 -19.51
C ILE A 273 11.45 5.56 -19.28
N LEU A 274 10.89 6.45 -20.12
CA LEU A 274 11.06 7.89 -19.98
C LEU A 274 10.38 8.41 -18.72
N PHE A 275 9.16 7.96 -18.41
CA PHE A 275 8.45 8.31 -17.19
C PHE A 275 9.24 7.92 -15.94
N ILE A 276 9.75 6.68 -15.90
CA ILE A 276 10.66 6.18 -14.86
C ILE A 276 11.89 7.08 -14.79
N TYR A 277 12.56 7.35 -15.91
CA TYR A 277 13.74 8.21 -15.97
C TYR A 277 13.49 9.63 -15.45
N PHE A 278 12.40 10.28 -15.86
CA PHE A 278 12.02 11.63 -15.40
C PHE A 278 11.59 11.63 -13.93
N TYR A 279 10.88 10.60 -13.49
CA TYR A 279 10.49 10.41 -12.09
C TYR A 279 11.74 10.34 -11.19
N PHE A 280 12.79 9.62 -11.60
CA PHE A 280 14.04 9.55 -10.85
C PHE A 280 14.90 10.80 -10.94
N LYS A 281 14.97 11.43 -12.13
CA LYS A 281 15.76 12.66 -12.32
C LYS A 281 15.31 13.79 -11.39
N ASN A 282 14.02 13.84 -11.06
CA ASN A 282 13.46 14.90 -10.22
C ASN A 282 13.41 14.55 -8.72
N ARG A 283 13.87 13.35 -8.30
CA ARG A 283 13.75 12.88 -6.91
C ARG A 283 15.00 13.05 -6.05
N ASP A 284 16.11 13.51 -6.61
CA ASP A 284 17.32 13.78 -5.85
C ASP A 284 17.30 15.20 -5.26
N ILE A 285 17.11 15.28 -3.94
CA ILE A 285 17.74 16.20 -2.96
C ILE A 285 17.10 16.07 -1.57
N VAL A 286 15.81 15.67 -1.45
CA VAL A 286 15.08 15.79 -0.16
C VAL A 286 14.95 14.47 0.63
N THR A 287 15.30 13.32 0.06
CA THR A 287 15.03 12.01 0.69
C THR A 287 16.24 11.38 1.40
N GLU A 288 17.48 11.81 1.13
CA GLU A 288 18.67 11.30 1.84
C GLU A 288 18.68 11.66 3.34
N GLU A 289 18.02 12.74 3.76
CA GLU A 289 17.84 13.04 5.20
C GLU A 289 16.95 12.04 5.93
N LYS A 290 15.98 11.41 5.24
CA LYS A 290 15.12 10.39 5.86
C LYS A 290 15.79 9.02 5.93
N THR A 291 16.65 8.68 4.95
CA THR A 291 17.41 7.43 4.98
C THR A 291 18.55 7.47 6.01
N ALA A 292 19.09 8.65 6.33
CA ALA A 292 20.01 8.83 7.45
C ALA A 292 19.29 8.72 8.82
N GLY A 293 18.04 9.15 8.91
CA GLY A 293 17.23 9.05 10.14
C GLY A 293 16.73 7.65 10.47
N GLN A 294 16.63 6.74 9.49
CA GLN A 294 15.99 5.44 9.68
C GLN A 294 16.96 4.27 9.96
N LYS A 295 18.28 4.50 9.91
CA LYS A 295 19.27 3.52 10.40
C LYS A 295 19.46 3.53 11.92
N ASN A 296 18.79 4.41 12.66
CA ASN A 296 18.98 4.58 14.11
C ASN A 296 17.79 4.05 14.94
N THR A 297 17.16 2.93 14.56
CA THR A 297 16.07 2.33 15.37
C THR A 297 16.51 1.15 16.25
N PHE A 298 17.81 0.98 16.45
CA PHE A 298 18.34 0.22 17.58
C PHE A 298 19.49 1.02 18.17
N ALA A 299 19.22 1.73 19.27
CA ALA A 299 20.29 2.13 20.17
C ALA A 299 21.00 0.85 20.59
N ASP A 300 22.22 0.67 20.10
CA ASP A 300 23.09 -0.41 20.55
C ASP A 300 23.44 -0.10 22.01
N ASN A 301 22.81 -0.83 22.94
CA ASN A 301 22.86 -0.63 24.39
C ASN A 301 24.25 -0.91 25.01
N THR A 302 25.35 -0.81 24.27
CA THR A 302 26.61 -1.44 24.69
C THR A 302 27.73 -0.46 25.02
N LYS A 303 27.65 0.85 24.68
CA LYS A 303 28.72 1.79 25.02
C LYS A 303 28.22 3.18 25.43
N THR A 304 28.20 3.42 26.74
CA THR A 304 28.11 4.78 27.32
C THR A 304 29.21 5.65 26.71
N TYR A 305 28.83 6.76 26.08
CA TYR A 305 29.78 7.73 25.54
C TYR A 305 30.60 8.32 26.70
N LYS A 306 31.88 7.93 26.75
CA LYS A 306 32.88 8.68 27.50
C LYS A 306 33.28 9.87 26.62
N PRO A 307 33.03 11.12 27.03
CA PRO A 307 33.48 12.27 26.26
C PRO A 307 35.00 12.23 26.22
N GLU A 308 35.54 11.77 25.10
CA GLU A 308 36.91 12.03 24.68
C GLU A 308 37.13 13.56 24.70
N ASN A 309 38.35 14.00 24.98
CA ASN A 309 38.73 15.40 25.28
C ASN A 309 38.39 16.40 24.15
N LYS A 310 37.09 16.64 23.92
CA LYS A 310 36.58 17.65 23.00
C LYS A 310 36.77 19.02 23.64
N LYS A 311 37.28 19.96 22.86
CA LYS A 311 37.42 21.36 23.29
C LYS A 311 36.04 21.93 23.63
N ALA A 312 35.94 22.59 24.78
CA ALA A 312 34.70 23.23 25.21
C ALA A 312 34.27 24.29 24.18
N PRO A 313 32.96 24.38 23.85
CA PRO A 313 32.45 25.44 22.98
C PRO A 313 32.75 26.84 23.54
N THR A 314 32.99 27.81 22.66
CA THR A 314 33.22 29.22 23.00
C THR A 314 31.94 29.93 23.46
N ASP A 315 30.79 29.51 22.94
CA ASP A 315 29.49 30.05 23.31
C ASP A 315 29.08 29.65 24.74
N LYS A 316 28.63 30.64 25.52
CA LYS A 316 28.29 30.48 26.95
C LYS A 316 27.18 29.46 27.17
N VAL A 317 26.22 29.39 26.25
CA VAL A 317 25.07 28.51 26.32
C VAL A 317 25.52 27.08 26.01
N ARG A 318 26.16 26.87 24.86
CA ARG A 318 26.70 25.56 24.44
C ARG A 318 27.69 24.98 25.44
N ARG A 319 28.49 25.83 26.12
CA ARG A 319 29.37 25.41 27.21
C ARG A 319 28.61 24.83 28.39
N LEU A 320 27.46 25.40 28.76
CA LEU A 320 26.63 24.92 29.85
C LEU A 320 26.03 23.53 29.55
N TYR A 321 25.60 23.29 28.31
CA TYR A 321 25.15 21.96 27.85
C TYR A 321 26.30 20.95 27.89
N PHE A 322 27.47 21.34 27.39
CA PHE A 322 28.67 20.50 27.39
C PHE A 322 29.08 20.11 28.82
N ASP A 323 29.07 21.04 29.75
CA ASP A 323 29.41 20.81 31.16
C ASP A 323 28.39 19.89 31.85
N PHE A 324 27.10 19.98 31.49
CA PHE A 324 26.07 19.07 31.99
C PHE A 324 26.23 17.65 31.44
N GLU A 325 26.43 17.49 30.13
CA GLU A 325 26.62 16.18 29.49
C GLU A 325 27.89 15.49 30.02
N LYS A 326 28.97 16.26 30.23
CA LYS A 326 30.20 15.77 30.86
C LYS A 326 29.99 15.32 32.31
N TRP A 327 29.23 16.09 33.10
CA TRP A 327 28.88 15.74 34.48
C TRP A 327 27.98 14.49 34.54
N ALA A 328 26.99 14.38 33.66
CA ALA A 328 26.10 13.22 33.65
C ALA A 328 26.85 11.95 33.23
N SER A 329 27.74 12.05 32.24
CA SER A 329 28.63 10.96 31.84
C SER A 329 29.55 10.49 32.98
N SER A 330 30.11 11.41 33.78
CA SER A 330 30.94 11.02 34.94
C SER A 330 30.16 10.32 36.05
N LYS A 331 28.83 10.42 36.05
CA LYS A 331 27.91 9.73 36.96
C LYS A 331 27.25 8.49 36.34
N GLY A 332 27.67 8.05 35.15
CA GLY A 332 27.08 6.90 34.46
C GLY A 332 25.79 7.20 33.70
N TYR A 333 25.25 8.41 33.82
CA TYR A 333 24.04 8.89 33.15
C TYR A 333 24.32 9.60 31.83
N GLY A 334 25.45 9.32 31.18
CA GLY A 334 25.82 9.92 29.90
C GLY A 334 24.85 9.55 28.78
N ARG A 335 24.72 10.44 27.80
CA ARG A 335 23.95 10.19 26.57
C ARG A 335 24.69 9.19 25.67
N TYR A 336 23.98 8.27 25.03
CA TYR A 336 24.59 7.38 24.02
C TYR A 336 24.88 8.11 22.70
N TYR A 337 25.74 7.54 21.86
CA TYR A 337 26.23 8.20 20.63
C TYR A 337 25.09 8.55 19.66
N ASP A 338 24.13 7.64 19.55
CA ASP A 338 22.99 7.67 18.64
C ASP A 338 21.67 8.04 19.35
N GLU A 339 21.77 8.51 20.60
CA GLU A 339 20.63 8.89 21.43
C GLU A 339 20.33 10.39 21.31
N THR A 340 19.07 10.71 20.99
CA THR A 340 18.59 12.10 21.00
C THR A 340 18.43 12.62 22.43
N ILE A 341 18.27 13.94 22.63
CA ILE A 341 18.09 14.50 23.98
C ILE A 341 16.77 14.02 24.59
N GLU A 342 15.74 13.88 23.77
CA GLU A 342 14.42 13.37 24.13
C GLU A 342 14.56 11.94 24.65
N GLN A 343 15.22 11.08 23.87
CA GLN A 343 15.46 9.69 24.25
C GLN A 343 16.31 9.59 25.51
N TRP A 344 17.34 10.44 25.64
CA TRP A 344 18.19 10.50 26.82
C TRP A 344 17.42 10.88 28.08
N PHE A 345 16.57 11.90 28.00
CA PHE A 345 15.78 12.37 29.13
C PHE A 345 14.67 11.40 29.50
N SER A 346 14.04 10.77 28.51
CA SER A 346 13.06 9.70 28.71
C SER A 346 13.70 8.50 29.40
N ARG A 347 14.90 8.06 28.97
CA ARG A 347 15.66 6.98 29.63
C ARG A 347 16.02 7.29 31.07
N LEU A 348 16.34 8.55 31.37
CA LEU A 348 16.63 8.99 32.73
C LEU A 348 15.36 9.18 33.59
N SER A 349 14.17 9.01 33.02
CA SER A 349 12.86 9.27 33.64
C SER A 349 12.71 10.73 34.09
N LEU A 350 13.42 11.67 33.46
CA LEU A 350 13.35 13.08 33.85
C LEU A 350 11.98 13.71 33.54
N GLU A 351 11.25 13.14 32.58
CA GLU A 351 9.88 13.55 32.22
C GLU A 351 8.87 13.36 33.37
N GLU A 352 9.13 12.43 34.29
CA GLU A 352 8.25 12.18 35.46
C GLU A 352 8.44 13.22 36.57
N TYR A 353 9.63 13.82 36.64
CA TYR A 353 10.00 14.78 37.69
C TYR A 353 9.97 16.24 37.21
N ILE A 354 9.76 16.46 35.91
CA ILE A 354 9.95 17.76 35.27
C ILE A 354 8.86 18.01 34.25
N SER A 355 8.29 19.21 34.26
CA SER A 355 7.28 19.60 33.28
C SER A 355 7.85 19.58 31.85
N ILE A 356 7.09 19.03 30.90
CA ILE A 356 7.40 18.98 29.46
C ILE A 356 7.84 20.36 28.93
N SER A 357 7.26 21.44 29.46
CA SER A 357 7.63 22.81 29.13
C SER A 357 9.09 23.18 29.43
N LYS A 358 9.68 22.66 30.51
CA LYS A 358 11.10 22.88 30.87
C LYS A 358 12.04 22.11 29.95
N LEU A 359 11.66 20.90 29.55
CA LEU A 359 12.43 20.09 28.59
C LEU A 359 12.44 20.70 27.19
N GLN A 360 11.28 21.17 26.73
CA GLN A 360 11.15 21.91 25.49
C GLN A 360 11.95 23.22 25.50
N TYR A 361 11.97 23.92 26.64
CA TYR A 361 12.80 25.12 26.81
C TYR A 361 14.29 24.80 26.69
N TYR A 362 14.76 23.73 27.35
CA TYR A 362 16.13 23.24 27.24
C TYR A 362 16.51 22.86 25.80
N GLN A 363 15.63 22.20 25.05
CA GLN A 363 15.88 21.86 23.63
C GLN A 363 15.94 23.12 22.76
N LYS A 364 14.99 24.03 22.93
CA LYS A 364 14.87 25.26 22.14
C LYS A 364 16.09 26.17 22.28
N MET A 365 16.71 26.21 23.47
CA MET A 365 17.89 27.06 23.71
C MET A 365 19.20 26.46 23.22
N ARG A 366 19.25 25.16 22.89
CA ARG A 366 20.44 24.52 22.28
C ARG A 366 20.54 24.80 20.78
N TYR A 367 19.40 24.81 20.09
CA TYR A 367 19.34 24.89 18.62
C TYR A 367 19.01 26.28 18.08
N LYS A 368 18.73 27.26 18.95
CA LYS A 368 18.64 28.66 18.53
C LYS A 368 20.02 29.28 18.46
N ASP A 369 20.39 29.83 17.30
CA ASP A 369 21.57 30.70 17.13
C ASP A 369 21.34 32.13 17.68
N LYS A 370 20.42 32.30 18.64
CA LYS A 370 20.13 33.60 19.26
C LYS A 370 20.90 33.74 20.58
N VAL A 371 21.52 34.90 20.77
CA VAL A 371 22.09 35.31 22.06
C VAL A 371 20.95 35.36 23.09
N LEU A 372 21.02 34.52 24.11
CA LEU A 372 20.02 34.49 25.19
C LEU A 372 20.08 35.79 25.99
N SER A 373 18.93 36.25 26.49
CA SER A 373 18.93 37.30 27.51
C SER A 373 19.52 36.77 28.83
N ASP A 374 20.00 37.66 29.69
CA ASP A 374 20.56 37.29 31.00
C ASP A 374 19.53 36.57 31.89
N GLU A 375 18.23 36.86 31.71
CA GLU A 375 17.13 36.20 32.41
C GLU A 375 16.92 34.76 31.92
N GLU A 376 16.90 34.55 30.61
CA GLU A 376 16.79 33.23 29.99
C GLU A 376 18.00 32.34 30.35
N PHE A 377 19.19 32.94 30.40
CA PHE A 377 20.42 32.24 30.80
C PHE A 377 20.39 31.82 32.28
N LYS A 378 19.92 32.69 33.17
CA LYS A 378 19.72 32.34 34.60
C LYS A 378 18.72 31.21 34.75
N LEU A 379 17.62 31.24 33.99
CA LEU A 379 16.58 30.21 34.03
C LEU A 379 17.12 28.84 33.58
N LEU A 380 17.90 28.81 32.49
CA LEU A 380 18.56 27.60 32.00
C LEU A 380 19.51 27.00 33.05
N LYS A 381 20.28 27.84 33.75
CA LYS A 381 21.18 27.40 34.83
C LYS A 381 20.41 26.76 35.99
N THR A 382 19.24 27.31 36.34
CA THR A 382 18.36 26.73 37.36
C THR A 382 17.85 25.36 36.93
N TYR A 383 17.39 25.20 35.69
CA TYR A 383 16.92 23.89 35.19
C TYR A 383 18.02 22.83 35.19
N ILE A 384 19.23 23.18 34.73
CA ILE A 384 20.36 22.24 34.76
C ILE A 384 20.72 21.86 36.20
N LYS A 385 20.59 22.77 37.17
CA LYS A 385 20.79 22.46 38.59
C LYS A 385 19.73 21.47 39.09
N GLU A 386 18.46 21.71 38.78
CA GLU A 386 17.36 20.78 39.12
C GLU A 386 17.61 19.39 38.53
N PHE A 387 18.07 19.30 37.27
CA PHE A 387 18.38 18.02 36.62
C PHE A 387 19.48 17.27 37.36
N LYS A 388 20.54 17.98 37.81
CA LYS A 388 21.62 17.39 38.61
C LYS A 388 21.14 16.92 39.97
N ASP A 389 20.28 17.69 40.63
CA ASP A 389 19.72 17.34 41.94
C ASP A 389 18.83 16.08 41.86
N ILE A 390 18.05 15.93 40.79
CA ILE A 390 17.24 14.71 40.55
C ILE A 390 18.14 13.50 40.31
N LEU A 391 19.11 13.63 39.40
CA LEU A 391 20.02 12.54 39.05
C LEU A 391 20.95 12.13 40.20
N SER A 392 21.27 13.04 41.12
CA SER A 392 22.08 12.71 42.31
C SER A 392 21.31 11.99 43.42
N LYS A 393 19.97 12.07 43.41
CA LYS A 393 19.09 11.40 44.39
C LYS A 393 18.57 10.04 43.93
N LYS A 394 18.81 9.67 42.67
CA LYS A 394 18.42 8.37 42.12
C LYS A 394 19.37 7.29 42.68
N PRO A 395 18.88 6.30 43.43
CA PRO A 395 19.71 5.16 43.83
C PRO A 395 20.13 4.36 42.59
N ASP A 396 21.36 3.84 42.61
CA ASP A 396 21.99 3.09 41.50
C ASP A 396 21.18 1.86 41.06
#